data_AF-A0A3P8SJR5-F1
#
_entry.id   AF-A0A3P8SJR5-F1
#
_cell.length_a   1.000
_cell.length_b   1.000
_cell.length_c   1.000
_cell.angle_alpha   90.00
_cell.angle_beta   90.00
_cell.angle_gamma   90.00
#
_symmetry.space_group_name_H-M   'P 1'
#
loop_
_entity.id
_entity.type
_entity.pdbx_description
1 polymer ?
#
loop_
_entity_poly.entity_id
_entity_poly.type
_entity_poly.pdbx_seq_one_letter_code
_entity_poly.pdbx_strand_id
1 'polypeptide(L)'
;LFYNNSKLPPLYFSKHCLQFRFIFISNLFLLGSQSYWVRQCLKIYPQKTNICNLDMHMSPSDTKDIWGKSVHALSSPTGKKEPKTHLERLRWVTLGYHYKWDTKTYSANSYTPFPADLHLLSLQVTAACGFPGFNSEAGILNYYRPDSSLGIHVDESELDHTRPLLSFSFGQSAIFLLGGTCRQDPPTAMYMHSGDMMLMSGQSRLLYHAGQRILPAPQGHTTLEMEGCSLTLSLQGDAVVELVSEEDWALCSRYIHNSRVNVTVRQVLGPGQNFPETPSPLQRTDTGQTDGPHDGAAD
;
A
#
# COMPACT_ATOMS: atom_id res chain seq x y z
N LEU A 1 22.38 10.32 10.80
CA LEU A 1 23.20 10.34 9.56
C LEU A 1 22.88 9.16 8.65
N PHE A 2 21.96 9.30 7.69
CA PHE A 2 21.96 8.41 6.51
C PHE A 2 22.72 9.13 5.40
N TYR A 3 23.96 8.66 5.19
CA TYR A 3 24.79 8.82 4.00
C TYR A 3 24.84 10.22 3.36
N ASN A 4 25.84 10.98 3.80
CA ASN A 4 26.37 12.10 3.03
C ASN A 4 26.88 11.57 1.69
N ASN A 5 26.34 12.11 0.59
CA ASN A 5 26.78 12.00 -0.80
C ASN A 5 27.27 10.62 -1.32
N SER A 6 26.52 10.15 -2.32
CA SER A 6 26.95 9.33 -3.47
C SER A 6 27.21 7.83 -3.35
N LYS A 7 27.15 7.17 -2.18
CA LYS A 7 27.13 5.69 -2.12
C LYS A 7 26.33 5.18 -0.92
N LEU A 8 25.18 4.55 -1.18
CA LEU A 8 24.60 3.57 -0.25
C LEU A 8 25.71 2.57 0.18
N PRO A 9 25.66 1.98 1.38
CA PRO A 9 26.51 0.81 1.65
C PRO A 9 26.25 -0.20 0.54
N PRO A 10 27.23 -1.03 0.12
CA PRO A 10 26.97 -2.08 -0.85
C PRO A 10 25.74 -2.82 -0.36
N LEU A 11 24.65 -2.71 -1.12
CA LEU A 11 23.38 -3.31 -0.83
C LEU A 11 23.66 -4.81 -0.73
N TYR A 12 23.84 -5.35 0.48
CA TYR A 12 23.97 -6.79 0.73
C TYR A 12 22.59 -7.46 0.59
N PHE A 13 21.80 -7.05 -0.41
CA PHE A 13 20.55 -7.68 -0.74
C PHE A 13 20.80 -8.65 -1.88
N SER A 14 20.29 -9.87 -1.73
CA SER A 14 20.17 -10.78 -2.86
C SER A 14 19.11 -10.22 -3.82
N LYS A 15 19.55 -9.44 -4.80
CA LYS A 15 18.67 -8.93 -5.86
C LYS A 15 18.36 -10.09 -6.80
N HIS A 16 17.17 -10.63 -6.70
CA HIS A 16 16.67 -11.56 -7.70
C HIS A 16 15.94 -10.76 -8.78
N CYS A 17 16.62 -10.55 -9.91
CA CYS A 17 15.96 -10.07 -11.13
C CYS A 17 15.31 -11.28 -11.78
N LEU A 18 13.98 -11.36 -11.70
CA LEU A 18 13.25 -12.33 -12.51
C LEU A 18 13.09 -11.76 -13.92
N GLN A 19 12.74 -12.64 -14.86
CA GLN A 19 12.35 -12.26 -16.21
C GLN A 19 11.35 -11.09 -16.17
N PHE A 20 11.33 -10.22 -17.20
CA PHE A 20 10.36 -9.12 -17.34
C PHE A 20 10.55 -7.88 -16.44
N ARG A 21 11.77 -7.64 -15.90
CA ARG A 21 12.10 -6.47 -15.05
C ARG A 21 11.31 -6.42 -13.73
N PHE A 22 11.06 -7.59 -13.17
CA PHE A 22 10.60 -7.78 -11.80
C PHE A 22 11.81 -7.89 -10.86
N ILE A 23 11.82 -7.10 -9.79
CA ILE A 23 12.90 -7.10 -8.79
C ILE A 23 12.31 -7.54 -7.45
N PHE A 24 12.95 -8.52 -6.82
CA PHE A 24 12.68 -8.93 -5.45
C PHE A 24 13.86 -8.60 -4.55
N ILE A 25 13.58 -8.01 -3.39
CA ILE A 25 14.55 -7.66 -2.36
C ILE A 25 14.10 -8.31 -1.05
N SER A 26 14.89 -9.28 -0.56
CA SER A 26 14.63 -9.93 0.73
C SER A 26 15.03 -9.00 1.88
N ASN A 27 14.12 -8.86 2.85
CA ASN A 27 14.26 -8.02 4.06
C ASN A 27 15.06 -6.72 3.83
N LEU A 28 14.42 -5.73 3.24
CA LEU A 28 15.02 -4.42 2.91
C LEU A 28 15.49 -3.63 4.15
N PHE A 29 14.96 -3.94 5.33
CA PHE A 29 15.03 -3.08 6.51
C PHE A 29 16.19 -3.45 7.43
N LEU A 30 16.79 -2.43 8.06
CA LEU A 30 17.77 -2.64 9.13
C LEU A 30 17.11 -3.35 10.32
N LEU A 31 17.92 -4.13 11.04
CA LEU A 31 17.49 -4.79 12.27
C LEU A 31 16.83 -3.77 13.23
N GLY A 32 15.59 -4.04 13.63
CA GLY A 32 14.76 -3.24 14.52
C GLY A 32 13.90 -2.18 13.83
N SER A 33 14.17 -1.85 12.57
CA SER A 33 13.51 -0.72 11.89
C SER A 33 12.16 -1.05 11.27
N GLN A 34 11.79 -2.33 11.12
CA GLN A 34 10.46 -2.70 10.64
C GLN A 34 9.35 -2.23 11.60
N SER A 35 9.65 -2.17 12.91
CA SER A 35 8.70 -1.74 13.94
C SER A 35 8.10 -0.36 13.67
N TYR A 36 8.94 0.58 13.23
CA TYR A 36 8.52 1.92 12.83
C TYR A 36 7.49 1.86 11.71
N TRP A 37 7.78 1.15 10.62
CA TRP A 37 6.88 1.08 9.46
C TRP A 37 5.57 0.37 9.79
N VAL A 38 5.62 -0.68 10.61
CA VAL A 38 4.42 -1.34 11.14
C VAL A 38 3.59 -0.36 11.96
N ARG A 39 4.20 0.40 12.87
CA ARG A 39 3.51 1.45 13.64
C ARG A 39 2.89 2.49 12.71
N GLN A 40 3.61 2.98 11.71
CA GLN A 40 3.07 3.94 10.75
C GLN A 40 1.82 3.37 10.07
N CYS A 41 1.87 2.12 9.60
CA CYS A 41 0.75 1.47 8.93
C CYS A 41 -0.46 1.22 9.84
N LEU A 42 -0.25 0.90 11.12
CA LEU A 42 -1.36 0.54 12.02
C LEU A 42 -1.93 1.74 12.80
N LYS A 43 -1.08 2.71 13.14
CA LYS A 43 -1.41 3.82 14.05
C LYS A 43 -1.57 5.15 13.34
N ILE A 44 -0.73 5.44 12.35
CA ILE A 44 -0.61 6.78 11.75
C ILE A 44 -1.39 6.89 10.44
N TYR A 45 -1.05 6.08 9.45
CA TYR A 45 -1.61 6.17 8.10
C TYR A 45 -3.13 5.91 8.01
N PRO A 46 -3.75 5.06 8.84
CA PRO A 46 -5.21 4.90 8.81
C PRO A 46 -5.99 6.13 9.30
N GLN A 47 -5.33 7.05 10.00
CA GLN A 47 -5.98 8.20 10.61
C GLN A 47 -6.35 9.25 9.57
N LYS A 48 -7.27 10.12 9.94
CA LYS A 48 -7.69 11.25 9.10
C LYS A 48 -6.54 12.23 8.87
N THR A 49 -6.39 12.77 7.67
CA THR A 49 -7.38 12.84 6.57
C THR A 49 -7.41 11.67 5.58
N ASN A 50 -6.59 10.63 5.73
CA ASN A 50 -6.58 9.51 4.78
C ASN A 50 -7.91 8.72 4.76
N ILE A 51 -8.14 8.04 3.65
CA ILE A 51 -9.38 7.29 3.40
C ILE A 51 -9.12 5.79 3.62
N CYS A 52 -10.05 5.13 4.29
CA CYS A 52 -10.00 3.70 4.56
C CYS A 52 -11.36 3.05 4.31
N ASN A 53 -11.39 1.71 4.29
CA ASN A 53 -12.64 0.96 4.06
C ASN A 53 -13.71 1.19 5.12
N LEU A 54 -13.35 1.63 6.33
CA LEU A 54 -14.32 1.87 7.40
C LEU A 54 -15.21 3.08 7.11
N ASP A 55 -14.70 4.07 6.36
CA ASP A 55 -15.43 5.30 6.04
C ASP A 55 -16.65 5.08 5.15
N MET A 56 -16.69 3.95 4.44
CA MET A 56 -17.82 3.58 3.59
C MET A 56 -19.07 3.20 4.38
N HIS A 57 -18.92 2.81 5.64
CA HIS A 57 -20.00 2.21 6.44
C HIS A 57 -20.06 2.71 7.88
N MET A 58 -19.23 3.69 8.24
CA MET A 58 -19.12 4.22 9.61
C MET A 58 -19.12 5.74 9.58
N SER A 59 -19.57 6.37 10.68
CA SER A 59 -19.59 7.82 10.76
C SER A 59 -18.16 8.39 10.85
N PRO A 60 -17.92 9.65 10.43
CA PRO A 60 -16.62 10.29 10.60
C PRO A 60 -16.15 10.34 12.06
N SER A 61 -17.06 10.47 13.03
CA SER A 61 -16.74 10.37 14.45
C SER A 61 -16.28 8.98 14.87
N ASP A 62 -16.76 7.93 14.18
CA ASP A 62 -16.36 6.57 14.46
C ASP A 62 -14.93 6.28 14.00
N THR A 63 -14.54 6.80 12.83
CA THR A 63 -13.22 6.54 12.21
C THR A 63 -12.16 7.62 12.49
N LYS A 64 -12.48 8.64 13.31
CA LYS A 64 -11.56 9.73 13.66
C LYS A 64 -10.31 9.27 14.40
N ASP A 65 -10.44 8.28 15.28
CA ASP A 65 -9.35 7.71 16.07
C ASP A 65 -9.44 6.18 16.08
N ILE A 66 -9.01 5.56 14.99
CA ILE A 66 -9.07 4.10 14.81
C ILE A 66 -8.18 3.40 15.85
N TRP A 67 -6.99 3.96 16.08
CA TRP A 67 -6.02 3.42 17.03
C TRP A 67 -6.54 3.48 18.47
N GLY A 68 -6.86 4.67 19.00
CA GLY A 68 -7.28 4.81 20.40
C GLY A 68 -8.53 4.01 20.75
N LYS A 69 -9.47 3.87 19.80
CA LYS A 69 -10.64 3.00 19.95
C LYS A 69 -10.35 1.50 19.92
N SER A 70 -9.17 1.10 19.47
CA SER A 70 -8.77 -0.31 19.38
C SER A 70 -7.81 -0.72 20.51
N VAL A 71 -7.04 0.21 21.08
CA VAL A 71 -6.01 -0.04 22.11
C VAL A 71 -6.56 -0.83 23.30
N HIS A 72 -7.68 -0.39 23.91
CA HIS A 72 -8.21 -1.04 25.11
C HIS A 72 -8.59 -2.51 24.89
N ALA A 73 -9.30 -2.80 23.79
CA ALA A 73 -9.72 -4.15 23.45
C ALA A 73 -8.53 -5.03 23.01
N LEU A 74 -7.57 -4.45 22.29
CA LEU A 74 -6.35 -5.16 21.89
C LEU A 74 -5.46 -5.50 23.08
N SER A 75 -5.45 -4.69 24.14
CA SER A 75 -4.65 -4.91 25.35
C SER A 75 -5.21 -6.02 26.27
N SER A 76 -6.49 -6.34 26.19
CA SER A 76 -7.16 -7.27 27.11
C SER A 76 -6.76 -8.74 26.84
N PRO A 77 -6.31 -9.51 27.86
CA PRO A 77 -5.98 -10.92 27.69
C PRO A 77 -7.25 -11.73 27.37
N THR A 78 -7.23 -12.42 26.25
CA THR A 78 -8.35 -13.12 25.63
C THR A 78 -8.99 -14.15 26.57
N GLY A 79 -10.26 -13.93 26.94
CA GLY A 79 -11.12 -14.92 27.61
C GLY A 79 -12.56 -14.98 27.09
N LYS A 80 -13.02 -13.96 26.34
CA LYS A 80 -14.36 -13.91 25.74
C LYS A 80 -14.26 -13.47 24.27
N LYS A 81 -15.18 -13.96 23.43
CA LYS A 81 -15.27 -13.63 22.00
C LYS A 81 -15.82 -12.22 21.85
N GLU A 82 -14.94 -11.22 21.95
CA GLU A 82 -15.30 -9.82 21.72
C GLU A 82 -15.50 -9.53 20.22
N PRO A 83 -16.34 -8.53 19.87
CA PRO A 83 -16.45 -8.06 18.50
C PRO A 83 -15.11 -7.51 18.00
N LYS A 84 -14.83 -7.68 16.71
CA LYS A 84 -13.60 -7.17 16.07
C LYS A 84 -13.48 -5.66 16.27
N THR A 85 -12.31 -5.21 16.72
CA THR A 85 -11.97 -3.78 16.86
C THR A 85 -11.95 -3.06 15.51
N HIS A 86 -11.89 -1.72 15.52
CA HIS A 86 -11.75 -0.93 14.29
C HIS A 86 -10.48 -1.33 13.51
N LEU A 87 -9.34 -1.48 14.19
CA LEU A 87 -8.09 -1.91 13.58
C LEU A 87 -8.20 -3.31 12.94
N GLU A 88 -8.92 -4.24 13.58
CA GLU A 88 -9.18 -5.59 13.03
C GLU A 88 -10.18 -5.63 11.87
N ARG A 89 -10.97 -4.57 11.71
CA ARG A 89 -11.92 -4.36 10.61
C ARG A 89 -11.31 -3.60 9.43
N LEU A 90 -10.11 -3.02 9.58
CA LEU A 90 -9.38 -2.44 8.46
C LEU A 90 -9.08 -3.50 7.39
N ARG A 91 -9.22 -3.10 6.14
CA ARG A 91 -8.94 -3.90 4.94
C ARG A 91 -8.07 -3.14 3.97
N TRP A 92 -8.30 -1.84 3.82
CA TRP A 92 -7.43 -0.98 3.03
C TRP A 92 -7.40 0.45 3.56
N VAL A 93 -6.29 1.14 3.27
CA VAL A 93 -6.11 2.60 3.42
C VAL A 93 -5.48 3.12 2.13
N THR A 94 -5.91 4.29 1.65
CA THR A 94 -5.31 4.98 0.50
C THR A 94 -4.62 6.28 0.93
N LEU A 95 -3.47 6.56 0.30
CA LEU A 95 -2.60 7.71 0.57
C LEU A 95 -2.37 8.49 -0.73
N GLY A 96 -2.14 9.80 -0.64
CA GLY A 96 -1.88 10.60 -1.84
C GLY A 96 -3.16 10.80 -2.66
N TYR A 97 -3.08 10.60 -3.97
CA TYR A 97 -4.27 10.46 -4.80
C TYR A 97 -5.04 9.20 -4.38
N HIS A 98 -6.28 9.37 -3.97
CA HIS A 98 -7.09 8.24 -3.49
C HIS A 98 -7.66 7.46 -4.66
N TYR A 99 -7.40 6.15 -4.63
CA TYR A 99 -7.96 5.21 -5.60
C TYR A 99 -9.48 5.10 -5.42
N LYS A 100 -10.23 5.31 -6.50
CA LYS A 100 -11.69 5.14 -6.52
C LYS A 100 -12.04 3.72 -6.94
N TRP A 101 -12.48 2.91 -5.99
CA TRP A 101 -12.80 1.49 -6.21
C TRP A 101 -13.89 1.26 -7.27
N ASP A 102 -14.90 2.14 -7.33
CA ASP A 102 -16.03 1.99 -8.26
C ASP A 102 -15.63 2.27 -9.72
N THR A 103 -14.84 3.33 -9.93
CA THR A 103 -14.43 3.75 -11.28
C THR A 103 -13.07 3.21 -11.70
N LYS A 104 -12.31 2.63 -10.76
CA LYS A 104 -10.93 2.16 -10.94
C LYS A 104 -9.98 3.24 -11.47
N THR A 105 -10.12 4.46 -10.97
CA THR A 105 -9.35 5.63 -11.43
C THR A 105 -8.85 6.49 -10.28
N TYR A 106 -7.91 7.37 -10.60
CA TYR A 106 -7.44 8.47 -9.77
C TYR A 106 -7.98 9.81 -10.27
N SER A 107 -8.00 10.84 -9.40
CA SER A 107 -8.42 12.19 -9.78
C SER A 107 -7.77 13.24 -8.89
N ALA A 108 -7.51 14.43 -9.44
CA ALA A 108 -6.97 15.57 -8.68
C ALA A 108 -7.81 15.96 -7.46
N ASN A 109 -9.14 15.81 -7.55
CA ASN A 109 -10.09 16.25 -6.51
C ASN A 109 -10.16 15.31 -5.30
N SER A 110 -9.44 14.18 -5.31
CA SER A 110 -9.42 13.23 -4.20
C SER A 110 -7.96 12.97 -3.83
N TYR A 111 -7.43 13.82 -2.95
CA TYR A 111 -6.02 13.85 -2.61
C TYR A 111 -5.82 14.23 -1.14
N THR A 112 -4.89 13.54 -0.48
CA THR A 112 -4.24 13.99 0.76
C THR A 112 -2.74 14.05 0.56
N PRO A 113 -1.99 14.91 1.29
CA PRO A 113 -0.54 14.91 1.22
C PRO A 113 0.04 13.50 1.45
N PHE A 114 0.85 13.03 0.51
CA PHE A 114 1.50 11.73 0.63
C PHE A 114 2.52 11.76 1.81
N PRO A 115 2.59 10.72 2.66
CA PRO A 115 3.50 10.70 3.80
C PRO A 115 4.98 10.85 3.39
N ALA A 116 5.66 11.84 3.97
CA ALA A 116 7.02 12.21 3.59
C ALA A 116 8.05 11.10 3.90
N ASP A 117 7.86 10.39 5.01
CA ASP A 117 8.65 9.22 5.41
C ASP A 117 8.59 8.12 4.33
N LEU A 118 7.39 7.72 3.92
CA LEU A 118 7.17 6.69 2.90
C LEU A 118 7.62 7.17 1.51
N HIS A 119 7.48 8.46 1.20
CA HIS A 119 8.00 9.04 -0.04
C HIS A 119 9.53 8.92 -0.09
N LEU A 120 10.24 9.29 1.00
CA LEU A 120 11.70 9.22 1.06
C LEU A 120 12.20 7.77 0.92
N LEU A 121 11.57 6.82 1.62
CA LEU A 121 11.89 5.38 1.45
C LEU A 121 11.71 4.96 -0.01
N SER A 122 10.57 5.30 -0.61
CA SER A 122 10.22 4.91 -1.98
C SER A 122 11.16 5.52 -3.02
N LEU A 123 11.51 6.80 -2.86
CA LEU A 123 12.45 7.53 -3.71
C LEU A 123 13.86 6.90 -3.66
N GLN A 124 14.33 6.54 -2.46
CA GLN A 124 15.65 5.91 -2.30
C GLN A 124 15.70 4.51 -2.91
N VAL A 125 14.69 3.68 -2.66
CA VAL A 125 14.63 2.31 -3.18
C VAL A 125 14.52 2.29 -4.70
N THR A 126 13.68 3.16 -5.28
CA THR A 126 13.54 3.27 -6.74
C THR A 126 14.80 3.77 -7.41
N ALA A 127 15.46 4.81 -6.85
CA ALA A 127 16.74 5.29 -7.34
C ALA A 127 17.80 4.17 -7.33
N ALA A 128 17.90 3.40 -6.25
CA ALA A 128 18.79 2.25 -6.14
C ALA A 128 18.46 1.12 -7.15
N CYS A 129 17.19 1.01 -7.55
CA CYS A 129 16.74 0.05 -8.56
C CYS A 129 16.86 0.57 -10.01
N GLY A 130 17.41 1.76 -10.23
CA GLY A 130 17.60 2.35 -11.56
C GLY A 130 16.43 3.20 -12.06
N PHE A 131 15.56 3.66 -11.15
CA PHE A 131 14.44 4.56 -11.44
C PHE A 131 14.58 5.87 -10.65
N PRO A 132 15.58 6.71 -10.96
CA PRO A 132 15.73 8.00 -10.28
C PRO A 132 14.55 8.94 -10.59
N GLY A 133 14.27 9.86 -9.67
CA GLY A 133 13.19 10.85 -9.83
C GLY A 133 11.79 10.24 -9.81
N PHE A 134 11.61 9.10 -9.14
CA PHE A 134 10.29 8.55 -8.84
C PHE A 134 9.55 9.46 -7.85
N ASN A 135 8.28 9.75 -8.13
CA ASN A 135 7.44 10.51 -7.22
C ASN A 135 6.36 9.62 -6.60
N SER A 136 6.31 9.54 -5.27
CA SER A 136 5.26 8.80 -4.57
C SER A 136 3.99 9.65 -4.54
N GLU A 137 3.02 9.29 -5.38
CA GLU A 137 1.81 10.10 -5.60
C GLU A 137 0.54 9.40 -5.13
N ALA A 138 0.53 8.07 -5.13
CA ALA A 138 -0.54 7.28 -4.54
C ALA A 138 0.02 6.08 -3.79
N GLY A 139 -0.68 5.68 -2.74
CA GLY A 139 -0.37 4.52 -1.94
C GLY A 139 -1.62 3.75 -1.58
N ILE A 140 -1.53 2.42 -1.56
CA ILE A 140 -2.59 1.54 -1.04
C ILE A 140 -1.97 0.59 -0.03
N LEU A 141 -2.43 0.69 1.21
CA LEU A 141 -2.16 -0.28 2.25
C LEU A 141 -3.27 -1.32 2.24
N ASN A 142 -2.91 -2.60 2.23
CA ASN A 142 -3.82 -3.71 2.36
C ASN A 142 -3.54 -4.47 3.66
N TYR A 143 -4.61 -4.74 4.42
CA TYR A 143 -4.56 -5.44 5.71
C TYR A 143 -5.20 -6.81 5.55
N TYR A 144 -4.37 -7.85 5.66
CA TYR A 144 -4.78 -9.23 5.45
C TYR A 144 -4.84 -9.98 6.77
N ARG A 145 -5.96 -10.65 7.01
CA ARG A 145 -6.15 -11.65 8.06
C ARG A 145 -5.97 -13.06 7.48
N PRO A 146 -5.86 -14.13 8.30
CA PRO A 146 -5.57 -15.48 7.79
C PRO A 146 -6.58 -16.01 6.77
N ASP A 147 -7.83 -15.52 6.82
CA ASP A 147 -8.93 -15.82 5.90
C ASP A 147 -9.00 -14.87 4.68
N SER A 148 -8.10 -13.89 4.60
CA SER A 148 -8.09 -12.91 3.52
C SER A 148 -7.41 -13.45 2.27
N SER A 149 -7.94 -13.06 1.11
CA SER A 149 -7.32 -13.29 -0.18
C SER A 149 -7.56 -12.07 -1.08
N LEU A 150 -6.69 -11.87 -2.05
CA LEU A 150 -6.87 -10.87 -3.09
C LEU A 150 -6.80 -11.59 -4.44
N GLY A 151 -7.87 -11.44 -5.23
CA GLY A 151 -8.04 -12.15 -6.50
C GLY A 151 -6.99 -11.77 -7.56
N ILE A 152 -7.05 -12.48 -8.68
CA ILE A 152 -6.20 -12.21 -9.84
C ILE A 152 -6.57 -10.86 -10.44
N HIS A 153 -5.60 -9.95 -10.56
CA HIS A 153 -5.76 -8.59 -11.08
C HIS A 153 -4.47 -8.07 -11.75
N VAL A 154 -4.58 -6.91 -12.37
CA VAL A 154 -3.48 -6.09 -12.88
C VAL A 154 -3.66 -4.68 -12.30
N ASP A 155 -2.57 -4.04 -11.90
CA ASP A 155 -2.57 -2.64 -11.47
C ASP A 155 -2.35 -1.74 -12.68
N GLU A 156 -3.42 -1.25 -13.30
CA GLU A 156 -3.37 -0.49 -14.56
C GLU A 156 -3.99 0.92 -14.48
N SER A 157 -4.39 1.36 -13.29
CA SER A 157 -5.17 2.58 -13.10
C SER A 157 -4.36 3.88 -13.12
N GLU A 158 -3.04 3.79 -13.08
CA GLU A 158 -2.13 4.94 -13.21
C GLU A 158 -2.09 5.42 -14.67
N LEU A 159 -1.83 6.71 -14.90
CA LEU A 159 -1.72 7.26 -16.26
C LEU A 159 -0.35 6.99 -16.89
N ASP A 160 0.70 6.81 -16.07
CA ASP A 160 2.05 6.48 -16.51
C ASP A 160 2.50 5.09 -16.02
N HIS A 161 2.44 4.10 -16.90
CA HIS A 161 2.92 2.74 -16.63
C HIS A 161 4.43 2.56 -16.84
N THR A 162 5.17 3.60 -17.25
CA THR A 162 6.63 3.52 -17.37
C THR A 162 7.33 3.56 -16.00
N ARG A 163 6.61 4.04 -14.98
CA ARG A 163 7.09 4.13 -13.60
C ARG A 163 6.88 2.83 -12.84
N PRO A 164 7.81 2.46 -11.95
CA PRO A 164 7.71 1.23 -11.18
C PRO A 164 6.56 1.29 -10.17
N LEU A 165 6.03 0.12 -9.81
CA LEU A 165 5.19 -0.09 -8.63
C LEU A 165 6.03 -0.76 -7.55
N LEU A 166 5.99 -0.20 -6.34
CA LEU A 166 6.66 -0.74 -5.15
C LEU A 166 5.64 -1.48 -4.30
N SER A 167 6.06 -2.58 -3.67
CA SER A 167 5.22 -3.35 -2.76
C SER A 167 6.05 -3.83 -1.57
N PHE A 168 5.81 -3.26 -0.40
CA PHE A 168 6.48 -3.59 0.87
C PHE A 168 5.63 -4.55 1.70
N SER A 169 6.27 -5.42 2.46
CA SER A 169 5.67 -6.53 3.19
C SER A 169 5.99 -6.48 4.68
N PHE A 170 4.98 -6.61 5.55
CA PHE A 170 5.19 -6.70 7.00
C PHE A 170 4.26 -7.74 7.64
N GLY A 171 4.78 -8.45 8.66
CA GLY A 171 4.02 -9.44 9.44
C GLY A 171 4.11 -10.85 8.86
N GLN A 172 3.00 -11.60 8.92
CA GLN A 172 2.99 -13.01 8.52
C GLN A 172 3.44 -13.23 7.08
N SER A 173 4.11 -14.36 6.87
CA SER A 173 4.56 -14.75 5.54
C SER A 173 3.38 -15.08 4.65
N ALA A 174 3.51 -14.87 3.36
CA ALA A 174 2.46 -15.19 2.41
C ALA A 174 3.01 -15.71 1.08
N ILE A 175 2.15 -16.34 0.28
CA ILE A 175 2.47 -16.74 -1.09
C ILE A 175 1.92 -15.68 -2.05
N PHE A 176 2.81 -15.08 -2.84
CA PHE A 176 2.47 -14.20 -3.96
C PHE A 176 2.54 -14.98 -5.28
N LEU A 177 1.63 -14.69 -6.21
CA LEU A 177 1.57 -15.34 -7.52
C LEU A 177 1.81 -14.29 -8.61
N LEU A 178 2.92 -14.41 -9.34
CA LEU A 178 3.23 -13.60 -10.52
C LEU A 178 2.87 -14.36 -11.79
N GLY A 179 1.79 -13.96 -12.45
CA GLY A 179 1.29 -14.53 -13.70
C GLY A 179 1.94 -13.92 -14.95
N GLY A 180 1.27 -14.11 -16.08
CA GLY A 180 1.67 -13.59 -17.39
C GLY A 180 0.82 -12.40 -17.85
N THR A 181 0.85 -12.14 -19.16
CA THR A 181 0.06 -11.07 -19.80
C THR A 181 -1.40 -11.46 -19.98
N CYS A 182 -1.73 -12.74 -19.91
CA CYS A 182 -3.08 -13.26 -19.93
C CYS A 182 -3.46 -13.80 -18.55
N ARG A 183 -4.73 -13.63 -18.16
CA ARG A 183 -5.26 -14.03 -16.85
C ARG A 183 -5.09 -15.53 -16.56
N GLN A 184 -5.05 -16.36 -17.61
CA GLN A 184 -4.94 -17.81 -17.55
C GLN A 184 -3.50 -18.32 -17.56
N ASP A 185 -2.51 -17.44 -17.76
CA ASP A 185 -1.12 -17.85 -17.81
C ASP A 185 -0.69 -18.44 -16.45
N PRO A 186 0.09 -19.55 -16.44
CA PRO A 186 0.48 -20.20 -15.21
C PRO A 186 1.38 -19.27 -14.38
N PRO A 187 1.06 -19.03 -13.09
CA PRO A 187 1.86 -18.13 -12.27
C PRO A 187 3.11 -18.79 -11.69
N THR A 188 4.13 -17.98 -11.50
CA THR A 188 5.26 -18.29 -10.61
C THR A 188 4.89 -17.94 -9.18
N ALA A 189 4.95 -18.92 -8.28
CA ALA A 189 4.69 -18.72 -6.85
C ALA A 189 5.97 -18.33 -6.11
N MET A 190 5.86 -17.38 -5.18
CA MET A 190 6.99 -16.95 -4.35
C MET A 190 6.57 -16.60 -2.93
N TYR A 191 7.46 -16.85 -1.96
CA TYR A 191 7.25 -16.45 -0.58
C TYR A 191 7.50 -14.94 -0.43
N MET A 192 6.67 -14.32 0.39
CA MET A 192 6.80 -12.94 0.85
C MET A 192 6.90 -12.94 2.37
N HIS A 193 8.10 -12.73 2.90
CA HIS A 193 8.37 -12.62 4.33
C HIS A 193 8.27 -11.18 4.82
N SER A 194 8.28 -10.97 6.14
CA SER A 194 8.31 -9.62 6.72
C SER A 194 9.60 -8.90 6.33
N GLY A 195 9.45 -7.66 5.85
CA GLY A 195 10.53 -6.82 5.34
C GLY A 195 10.84 -6.99 3.87
N ASP A 196 10.29 -8.02 3.19
CA ASP A 196 10.50 -8.20 1.76
C ASP A 196 9.86 -7.07 0.95
N MET A 197 10.44 -6.82 -0.22
CA MET A 197 9.98 -5.80 -1.13
C MET A 197 10.01 -6.30 -2.58
N MET A 198 8.95 -6.00 -3.32
CA MET A 198 8.87 -6.21 -4.76
C MET A 198 8.82 -4.88 -5.49
N LEU A 199 9.48 -4.83 -6.64
CA LEU A 199 9.37 -3.74 -7.60
C LEU A 199 8.97 -4.32 -8.96
N MET A 200 7.82 -3.86 -9.46
CA MET A 200 7.27 -4.24 -10.76
C MET A 200 7.46 -3.07 -11.72
N SER A 201 8.20 -3.29 -12.81
CA SER A 201 8.52 -2.27 -13.81
C SER A 201 8.56 -2.84 -15.23
N GLY A 202 8.49 -1.98 -16.24
CA GLY A 202 8.50 -2.41 -17.64
C GLY A 202 7.41 -3.45 -17.89
N GLN A 203 7.78 -4.60 -18.46
CA GLN A 203 6.81 -5.66 -18.78
C GLN A 203 6.14 -6.25 -17.54
N SER A 204 6.87 -6.39 -16.42
CA SER A 204 6.28 -6.90 -15.17
C SER A 204 5.18 -6.00 -14.59
N ARG A 205 5.15 -4.71 -14.97
CA ARG A 205 4.21 -3.71 -14.43
C ARG A 205 2.74 -4.04 -14.70
N LEU A 206 2.48 -4.74 -15.81
CA LEU A 206 1.15 -5.07 -16.31
C LEU A 206 0.91 -6.58 -16.37
N LEU A 207 1.68 -7.38 -15.61
CA LEU A 207 1.41 -8.81 -15.48
C LEU A 207 0.27 -9.05 -14.50
N TYR A 208 -0.56 -10.03 -14.82
CA TYR A 208 -1.55 -10.55 -13.89
C TYR A 208 -0.85 -11.10 -12.65
N HIS A 209 -1.39 -10.78 -11.49
CA HIS A 209 -0.90 -11.33 -10.25
C HIS A 209 -2.06 -11.56 -9.29
N ALA A 210 -1.89 -12.48 -8.37
CA ALA A 210 -2.82 -12.71 -7.29
C ALA A 210 -2.14 -12.38 -5.97
N GLY A 211 -2.92 -11.76 -5.09
CA GLY A 211 -2.41 -11.42 -3.78
C GLY A 211 -2.35 -12.63 -2.86
N GLN A 212 -2.14 -12.33 -1.59
CA GLN A 212 -1.17 -13.10 -0.83
C GLN A 212 -1.87 -14.09 0.08
N ARG A 213 -1.73 -15.39 -0.19
CA ARG A 213 -2.24 -16.42 0.73
C ARG A 213 -1.38 -16.40 1.99
N ILE A 214 -1.93 -15.90 3.10
CA ILE A 214 -1.21 -15.85 4.36
C ILE A 214 -0.94 -17.27 4.85
N LEU A 215 0.30 -17.51 5.28
CA LEU A 215 0.72 -18.74 5.92
C LEU A 215 0.46 -18.64 7.42
N PRO A 216 0.00 -19.72 8.08
CA PRO A 216 -0.11 -19.74 9.53
C PRO A 216 1.25 -19.46 10.17
N ALA A 217 1.23 -18.79 11.32
CA ALA A 217 2.43 -18.67 12.14
C ALA A 217 2.99 -20.08 12.45
N PRO A 218 4.31 -20.29 12.36
CA PRO A 218 4.92 -21.57 12.73
C PRO A 218 4.53 -21.97 14.16
N GLN A 219 4.12 -23.22 14.36
CA GLN A 219 3.81 -23.72 15.70
C GLN A 219 5.10 -23.76 16.55
N GLY A 220 5.08 -23.17 17.74
CA GLY A 220 6.20 -23.20 18.68
C GLY A 220 7.14 -22.00 18.64
N HIS A 221 7.02 -21.10 17.64
CA HIS A 221 7.63 -19.78 17.74
C HIS A 221 6.65 -18.84 18.45
N THR A 222 6.79 -18.71 19.77
CA THR A 222 6.27 -17.54 20.49
C THR A 222 6.81 -16.29 19.80
N THR A 223 5.89 -15.46 19.32
CA THR A 223 6.08 -14.03 19.05
C THR A 223 7.45 -13.67 18.51
N LEU A 224 7.61 -13.57 17.18
CA LEU A 224 8.73 -12.88 16.52
C LEU A 224 9.91 -12.65 17.48
N GLU A 225 10.82 -13.63 17.63
CA GLU A 225 12.13 -13.36 18.27
C GLU A 225 12.94 -12.29 17.50
N MET A 226 12.34 -11.73 16.45
CA MET A 226 12.80 -10.56 15.74
C MET A 226 12.39 -9.28 16.49
N GLU A 227 13.35 -8.81 17.28
CA GLU A 227 13.65 -7.39 17.45
C GLU A 227 12.75 -6.61 18.43
N GLY A 228 12.64 -7.11 19.65
CA GLY A 228 12.77 -6.22 20.82
C GLY A 228 14.22 -5.73 20.95
N CYS A 229 14.82 -5.16 19.90
CA CYS A 229 16.06 -4.45 20.06
C CYS A 229 15.70 -3.14 20.74
N SER A 230 15.85 -3.12 22.06
CA SER A 230 16.13 -1.91 22.82
C SER A 230 17.26 -1.18 22.09
N LEU A 231 16.89 -0.28 21.19
CA LEU A 231 17.81 0.53 20.43
C LEU A 231 18.40 1.55 21.41
N THR A 232 19.43 1.15 22.16
CA THR A 232 20.41 2.09 22.70
C THR A 232 21.36 2.52 21.59
N LEU A 233 20.82 2.92 20.43
CA LEU A 233 21.56 3.84 19.58
C LEU A 233 21.36 5.22 20.18
N SER A 234 22.40 5.70 20.85
CA SER A 234 22.64 7.13 21.08
C SER A 234 22.63 7.85 19.72
N LEU A 235 21.43 8.22 19.26
CA LEU A 235 21.24 8.89 17.97
C LEU A 235 21.45 10.39 18.17
N GLN A 236 22.69 10.83 17.99
CA GLN A 236 22.97 12.21 17.61
C GLN A 236 22.55 12.42 16.14
N GLY A 237 21.46 13.17 15.92
CA GLY A 237 21.17 13.88 14.67
C GLY A 237 20.28 13.18 13.61
N ASP A 238 19.08 13.75 13.46
CA ASP A 238 18.23 13.81 12.24
C ASP A 238 17.81 12.49 11.60
N ALA A 239 17.24 11.57 12.40
CA ALA A 239 16.70 10.29 11.92
C ALA A 239 15.20 10.40 11.57
N VAL A 240 14.82 9.98 10.36
CA VAL A 240 13.40 9.85 9.92
C VAL A 240 12.68 8.70 10.65
N VAL A 241 13.43 7.69 11.07
CA VAL A 241 12.91 6.53 11.81
C VAL A 241 12.99 6.81 13.30
N GLU A 242 11.83 7.05 13.90
CA GLU A 242 11.68 7.25 15.33
C GLU A 242 11.61 5.92 16.07
N LEU A 243 12.04 5.92 17.33
CA LEU A 243 11.79 4.82 18.25
C LEU A 243 10.29 4.63 18.46
N VAL A 244 9.83 3.38 18.42
CA VAL A 244 8.47 3.00 18.76
C VAL A 244 8.41 2.72 20.27
N SER A 245 7.39 3.25 20.96
CA SER A 245 7.23 2.95 22.39
C SER A 245 6.93 1.46 22.60
N GLU A 246 7.33 0.92 23.75
CA GLU A 246 7.06 -0.48 24.11
C GLU A 246 5.56 -0.78 24.08
N GLU A 247 4.70 0.16 24.51
CA GLU A 247 3.24 -0.06 24.47
C GLU A 247 2.71 -0.12 23.03
N ASP A 248 3.15 0.79 22.17
CA ASP A 248 2.75 0.79 20.76
C ASP A 248 3.24 -0.48 20.06
N TRP A 249 4.48 -0.90 20.33
CA TRP A 249 5.06 -2.09 19.71
C TRP A 249 4.38 -3.37 20.20
N ALA A 250 4.04 -3.48 21.49
CA ALA A 250 3.32 -4.63 22.02
C ALA A 250 1.97 -4.84 21.33
N LEU A 251 1.28 -3.76 20.96
CA LEU A 251 0.02 -3.81 20.21
C LEU A 251 0.25 -4.13 18.73
N CYS A 252 1.22 -3.46 18.11
CA CYS A 252 1.58 -3.68 16.71
C CYS A 252 1.99 -5.14 16.46
N SER A 253 2.94 -5.65 17.25
CA SER A 253 3.44 -7.02 17.18
C SER A 253 2.32 -8.05 17.36
N ARG A 254 1.41 -7.83 18.33
CA ARG A 254 0.22 -8.68 18.53
C ARG A 254 -0.69 -8.70 17.30
N TYR A 255 -0.90 -7.55 16.66
CA TYR A 255 -1.69 -7.47 15.44
C TYR A 255 -1.03 -8.24 14.29
N ILE A 256 0.24 -7.94 13.98
CA ILE A 256 0.97 -8.57 12.85
C ILE A 256 1.35 -10.02 13.10
N HIS A 257 1.24 -10.51 14.35
CA HIS A 257 1.46 -11.92 14.67
C HIS A 257 0.54 -12.84 13.88
N ASN A 258 -0.71 -12.47 13.64
CA ASN A 258 -1.68 -13.29 12.91
C ASN A 258 -2.23 -12.57 11.68
N SER A 259 -1.54 -11.54 11.22
CA SER A 259 -1.97 -10.73 10.09
C SER A 259 -0.78 -10.25 9.29
N ARG A 260 -1.07 -9.55 8.21
CA ARG A 260 -0.08 -9.06 7.29
C ARG A 260 -0.51 -7.70 6.78
N VAL A 261 0.45 -6.79 6.66
CA VAL A 261 0.26 -5.50 6.00
C VAL A 261 1.11 -5.47 4.74
N ASN A 262 0.49 -5.07 3.64
CA ASN A 262 1.18 -4.77 2.39
C ASN A 262 1.02 -3.30 2.06
N VAL A 263 2.11 -2.64 1.69
CA VAL A 263 2.10 -1.21 1.30
C VAL A 263 2.52 -1.13 -0.16
N THR A 264 1.61 -0.71 -1.04
CA THR A 264 1.93 -0.41 -2.44
C THR A 264 2.11 1.08 -2.63
N VAL A 265 3.13 1.48 -3.38
CA VAL A 265 3.42 2.88 -3.71
C VAL A 265 3.63 3.02 -5.21
N ARG A 266 3.04 4.06 -5.78
CA ARG A 266 3.01 4.30 -7.23
C ARG A 266 3.09 5.78 -7.55
N GLN A 267 3.64 6.05 -8.73
CA GLN A 267 3.51 7.33 -9.41
C GLN A 267 2.29 7.23 -10.34
N VAL A 268 1.40 8.21 -10.28
CA VAL A 268 0.13 8.21 -11.02
C VAL A 268 0.28 8.97 -12.34
N LEU A 269 0.98 10.11 -12.29
CA LEU A 269 1.15 11.01 -13.43
C LEU A 269 2.57 10.90 -13.99
N GLY A 270 2.67 10.86 -15.32
CA GLY A 270 3.95 11.00 -16.01
C GLY A 270 4.45 12.44 -16.00
N PRO A 271 5.74 12.67 -16.32
CA PRO A 271 6.30 14.02 -16.38
C PRO A 271 5.47 14.94 -17.31
N GLY A 272 4.97 16.05 -16.75
CA GLY A 272 4.14 17.02 -17.47
C GLY A 272 2.69 16.59 -17.74
N GLN A 273 2.27 15.41 -17.28
CA GLN A 273 0.87 14.99 -17.37
C GLN A 273 0.03 15.64 -16.27
N ASN A 274 -1.25 15.86 -16.58
CA ASN A 274 -2.28 16.28 -15.63
C ASN A 274 -3.45 15.30 -15.71
N PHE A 275 -4.30 15.27 -14.68
CA PHE A 275 -5.56 14.54 -14.77
C PHE A 275 -6.44 15.11 -15.89
N PRO A 276 -7.17 14.26 -16.64
CA PRO A 276 -8.14 14.74 -17.62
C PRO A 276 -9.15 15.67 -16.96
N GLU A 277 -9.51 16.76 -17.65
CA GLU A 277 -10.59 17.63 -17.19
C GLU A 277 -11.90 16.84 -17.18
N THR A 278 -12.58 16.85 -16.03
CA THR A 278 -13.95 16.30 -15.96
C THR A 278 -14.85 17.27 -16.73
N PRO A 279 -15.61 16.84 -17.76
CA PRO A 279 -16.50 17.75 -18.45
C PRO A 279 -17.50 18.34 -17.46
N SER A 280 -17.54 19.67 -17.39
CA SER A 280 -18.55 20.42 -16.64
C SER A 280 -19.95 20.00 -17.11
N PRO A 281 -20.94 19.77 -16.22
CA PRO A 281 -22.32 19.48 -16.63
C PRO A 281 -22.98 20.59 -17.48
N LEU A 282 -22.32 21.74 -17.62
CA LEU A 282 -22.81 22.94 -18.30
C LEU A 282 -22.45 23.04 -19.80
N GLN A 283 -21.89 22.00 -20.42
CA GLN A 283 -21.64 21.97 -21.87
C GLN A 283 -22.45 20.88 -22.61
N ARG A 284 -23.73 20.73 -22.25
CA ARG A 284 -24.76 20.30 -23.21
C ARG A 284 -25.45 21.55 -23.77
N THR A 285 -24.74 22.33 -24.56
CA THR A 285 -25.36 23.32 -25.45
C THR A 285 -25.65 22.64 -26.78
N ASP A 286 -26.91 22.26 -26.93
CA ASP A 286 -27.75 22.52 -28.10
C ASP A 286 -27.02 22.56 -29.46
N THR A 287 -26.94 21.42 -30.13
CA THR A 287 -26.80 21.36 -31.59
C THR A 287 -27.63 20.18 -32.11
N GLY A 288 -28.85 20.50 -32.53
CA GLY A 288 -29.80 19.57 -33.14
C GLY A 288 -30.97 20.28 -33.83
N GLN A 289 -30.68 21.25 -34.69
CA GLN A 289 -31.52 21.63 -35.83
C GLN A 289 -31.19 20.65 -36.98
N THR A 290 -32.06 20.13 -37.85
CA THR A 290 -33.44 20.39 -38.31
C THR A 290 -34.04 19.01 -38.74
N ASP A 291 -35.35 18.77 -38.83
CA ASP A 291 -36.20 19.08 -39.99
C ASP A 291 -37.68 18.88 -39.60
N GLY A 292 -38.54 19.83 -39.98
CA GLY A 292 -39.98 19.73 -39.77
C GLY A 292 -40.68 18.90 -40.87
N PRO A 293 -41.88 18.35 -40.60
CA PRO A 293 -42.79 17.94 -41.65
C PRO A 293 -43.86 19.01 -41.88
N HIS A 294 -44.01 19.34 -43.16
CA HIS A 294 -45.12 20.06 -43.76
C HIS A 294 -46.50 19.49 -43.35
N ASP A 295 -47.45 20.40 -43.10
CA ASP A 295 -48.89 20.13 -43.07
C ASP A 295 -49.42 19.58 -44.41
N GLY A 296 -50.37 18.65 -44.31
CA GLY A 296 -51.21 18.17 -45.42
C GLY A 296 -52.39 17.35 -44.90
N ALA A 297 -53.59 17.94 -44.95
CA ALA A 297 -54.87 17.39 -44.50
C ALA A 297 -55.66 16.66 -45.61
N ALA A 298 -56.70 15.91 -45.19
CA ALA A 298 -57.76 15.22 -45.98
C ALA A 298 -57.26 13.99 -46.77
N ASP A 299 -57.87 12.80 -46.76
CA ASP A 299 -59.28 12.37 -46.61
C ASP A 299 -59.49 11.15 -45.69
#